data_AF-A0A9C8XEF2-F1
#
_entry.id   AF-A0A9C8XEF2-F1
#
_cell.length_a   1.000
_cell.length_b   1.000
_cell.length_c   1.000
_cell.angle_alpha   90.00
_cell.angle_beta   90.00
_cell.angle_gamma   90.00
#
_symmetry.space_group_name_H-M   'P 1'
#
loop_
_entity.id
_entity.type
_entity.pdbx_description
1 polymer ?
#
loop_
_entity_poly.entity_id
_entity_poly.type
_entity_poly.pdbx_seq_one_letter_code
_entity_poly.pdbx_strand_id
1 'polypeptide(L)'
;MKTIHFPYLASGMGLFLLLLVVVGSKPGADGSTTLPLLTLLIINEFAFFVTAIGGFIGLRQMINSPFNLSTTIVAALCLILTAVFIWQGIQLWPL
;
A
#
# COMPACT_ATOMS: atom_id res chain seq x y z
N MET A 1 -15.98 -17.31 -2.17
CA MET A 1 -15.89 -16.26 -1.12
C MET A 1 -16.20 -14.91 -1.76
N LYS A 2 -17.05 -14.08 -1.15
CA LYS A 2 -17.41 -12.76 -1.69
C LYS A 2 -16.20 -11.81 -1.59
N THR A 3 -15.55 -11.50 -2.71
CA THR A 3 -14.35 -10.63 -2.80
C THR A 3 -14.65 -9.13 -2.61
N ILE A 4 -15.88 -8.80 -2.17
CA ILE A 4 -16.41 -7.43 -2.04
C ILE A 4 -15.70 -6.63 -0.96
N HIS A 5 -15.16 -7.31 0.06
CA HIS A 5 -14.50 -6.65 1.19
C HIS A 5 -12.98 -6.53 1.03
N PHE A 6 -12.39 -7.17 0.02
CA PHE A 6 -10.94 -7.18 -0.14
C PHE A 6 -10.34 -5.79 -0.38
N PRO A 7 -10.92 -4.92 -1.24
CA PRO A 7 -10.37 -3.56 -1.44
C PRO A 7 -10.34 -2.73 -0.14
N TYR A 8 -11.33 -2.89 0.74
CA TYR A 8 -11.39 -2.21 2.03
C TYR A 8 -10.31 -2.70 2.99
N LEU A 9 -10.08 -4.02 3.01
CA LEU A 9 -9.00 -4.59 3.81
C LEU A 9 -7.63 -4.15 3.29
N ALA A 10 -7.46 -4.16 1.96
CA ALA A 10 -6.22 -3.75 1.31
C ALA A 10 -5.90 -2.27 1.57
N SER A 11 -6.89 -1.37 1.54
CA SER A 11 -6.66 0.04 1.83
C SER A 11 -6.30 0.29 3.31
N GLY A 12 -7.01 -0.36 4.23
CA GLY A 12 -6.71 -0.27 5.67
C GLY A 12 -5.31 -0.81 5.99
N MET A 13 -4.97 -1.97 5.44
CA MET A 13 -3.65 -2.58 5.64
C MET A 13 -2.55 -1.75 4.96
N GLY A 14 -2.78 -1.24 3.75
CA GLY A 14 -1.86 -0.35 3.04
C GLY A 14 -1.57 0.94 3.82
N LEU A 15 -2.57 1.61 4.37
CA LEU A 15 -2.35 2.80 5.21
C LEU A 15 -1.53 2.49 6.47
N PHE A 16 -1.82 1.37 7.14
CA PHE A 16 -1.08 0.95 8.32
C PHE A 16 0.39 0.66 7.99
N LEU A 17 0.65 -0.08 6.91
CA LEU A 17 2.01 -0.41 6.49
C LEU A 17 2.78 0.83 6.01
N LEU A 18 2.10 1.80 5.36
CA LEU A 18 2.71 3.07 4.98
C LEU A 18 3.21 3.84 6.20
N LEU A 19 2.41 3.89 7.27
CA LEU A 19 2.82 4.52 8.52
C LEU A 19 4.05 3.82 9.10
N LEU A 20 4.08 2.48 9.07
CA LEU A 20 5.21 1.69 9.54
C LEU A 20 6.49 2.00 8.74
N VAL A 21 6.40 2.08 7.42
CA VAL A 21 7.53 2.44 6.54
C VAL A 21 8.02 3.86 6.83
N VAL A 22 7.13 4.85 6.97
CA VAL A 22 7.49 6.25 7.23
C VAL A 22 8.14 6.43 8.61
N VAL A 23 7.68 5.71 9.62
CA VAL A 23 8.29 5.76 10.96
C VAL A 23 9.61 5.00 10.99
N GLY A 24 9.66 3.82 10.37
CA GLY A 24 10.84 2.96 10.36
C GLY A 24 12.00 3.49 9.52
N SER A 25 11.72 4.30 8.49
CA SER A 25 12.75 4.93 7.64
C SER A 25 13.42 6.16 8.27
N LYS A 26 12.97 6.61 9.46
CA LYS A 26 13.62 7.73 10.15
C LYS A 26 15.03 7.33 10.59
N PRO A 27 16.05 8.17 10.32
CA PRO A 27 17.40 7.95 10.82
C PRO A 27 17.42 8.08 12.34
N GLY A 28 17.93 7.04 13.00
CA GLY A 28 18.25 7.04 14.42
C GLY A 28 19.50 7.88 14.70
N ALA A 29 19.82 8.04 15.99
CA ALA A 29 20.93 8.87 16.46
C ALA A 29 22.30 8.49 15.86
N ASP A 30 22.43 7.24 15.41
CA ASP A 30 23.67 6.68 14.86
C ASP A 30 23.73 6.74 13.31
N GLY A 31 22.76 7.40 12.67
CA GLY A 31 22.64 7.47 11.20
C GLY A 31 22.09 6.21 10.53
N SER A 32 21.82 5.15 11.29
CA SER A 32 21.10 3.96 10.83
C SER A 32 19.58 4.18 10.87
N THR A 33 18.83 3.56 9.96
CA THR A 33 17.36 3.58 10.00
C THR A 33 16.83 2.83 11.22
N THR A 34 15.71 3.28 11.79
CA THR A 34 15.08 2.65 12.97
C THR A 34 14.75 1.17 12.72
N LEU A 35 14.39 0.82 11.49
CA LEU A 35 14.27 -0.57 11.03
C LEU A 35 15.39 -0.89 10.04
N PRO A 36 15.90 -2.14 10.01
CA PRO A 36 16.85 -2.57 8.98
C PRO A 36 16.29 -2.32 7.59
N LEU A 37 17.15 -1.84 6.68
CA LEU A 37 16.77 -1.50 5.31
C LEU A 37 16.02 -2.63 4.58
N LEU A 38 16.51 -3.87 4.72
CA LEU A 38 15.88 -5.04 4.10
C LEU A 38 14.46 -5.27 4.62
N THR A 39 14.22 -5.02 5.92
CA THR A 39 12.89 -5.13 6.52
C THR A 39 11.94 -4.08 5.96
N LEU A 40 12.41 -2.83 5.78
CA LEU A 40 11.62 -1.77 5.16
C LEU A 40 11.25 -2.10 3.72
N LEU A 41 12.20 -2.62 2.93
CA LEU A 41 11.97 -3.05 1.55
C LEU A 41 10.92 -4.16 1.46
N ILE A 42 11.04 -5.22 2.26
CA ILE A 42 10.08 -6.33 2.25
C ILE A 42 8.68 -5.85 2.63
N ILE A 43 8.57 -5.00 3.65
CA ILE A 43 7.28 -4.44 4.07
C ILE A 43 6.68 -3.57 2.96
N ASN A 44 7.50 -2.76 2.29
CA ASN A 44 7.09 -1.92 1.19
C ASN A 44 6.60 -2.72 -0.03
N GLU A 45 7.34 -3.75 -0.44
CA GLU A 45 6.95 -4.65 -1.54
C GLU A 45 5.67 -5.41 -1.23
N PHE A 46 5.55 -5.95 -0.02
CA PHE A 46 4.33 -6.63 0.42
C PHE A 46 3.12 -5.68 0.37
N ALA A 47 3.28 -4.47 0.90
CA ALA A 47 2.23 -3.45 0.88
C ALA A 47 1.83 -3.07 -0.55
N PHE A 48 2.81 -2.91 -1.45
CA PHE A 48 2.59 -2.67 -2.87
C PHE A 48 1.71 -3.76 -3.52
N PHE A 49 2.05 -5.04 -3.34
CA PHE A 49 1.26 -6.13 -3.92
C PHE A 49 -0.17 -6.17 -3.38
N VAL A 50 -0.33 -5.98 -2.07
CA VAL A 50 -1.65 -5.96 -1.43
C VAL A 50 -2.52 -4.83 -1.99
N THR A 51 -1.98 -3.61 -2.09
CA THR A 51 -2.75 -2.46 -2.60
C THR A 51 -2.98 -2.54 -4.10
N ALA A 52 -2.05 -3.11 -4.87
CA ALA A 52 -2.22 -3.34 -6.30
C ALA A 52 -3.36 -4.33 -6.59
N ILE A 53 -3.41 -5.45 -5.86
CA ILE A 53 -4.50 -6.42 -5.95
C ILE A 53 -5.82 -5.78 -5.48
N GLY A 54 -5.79 -5.00 -4.41
CA GLY A 54 -6.94 -4.26 -3.89
C GLY A 54 -7.52 -3.28 -4.91
N GLY A 55 -6.65 -2.52 -5.59
CA GLY A 55 -7.02 -1.62 -6.68
C GLY A 55 -7.60 -2.37 -7.88
N PHE A 56 -6.96 -3.46 -8.31
CA PHE A 56 -7.46 -4.28 -9.42
C PHE A 56 -8.84 -4.89 -9.14
N ILE A 57 -9.05 -5.45 -7.95
CA ILE A 57 -10.36 -6.01 -7.56
C ILE A 57 -11.41 -4.90 -7.43
N GLY A 58 -11.03 -3.73 -6.89
CA GLY A 58 -11.90 -2.56 -6.80
C GLY A 58 -12.36 -2.07 -8.19
N LEU A 59 -11.42 -1.93 -9.13
CA LEU A 59 -11.72 -1.59 -10.52
C LEU A 59 -12.63 -2.63 -11.19
N ARG A 60 -12.35 -3.92 -10.98
CA ARG A 60 -13.19 -5.00 -11.51
C ARG A 60 -14.61 -4.96 -10.94
N GLN A 61 -14.78 -4.58 -9.68
CA GLN A 61 -16.10 -4.37 -9.08
C GLN A 61 -16.84 -3.18 -9.70
N MET A 62 -16.15 -2.08 -9.99
CA MET A 62 -16.76 -0.93 -10.65
C MET A 62 -17.32 -1.27 -12.04
N ILE A 63 -16.66 -2.17 -12.77
CA ILE A 63 -17.10 -2.60 -14.11
C ILE A 63 -18.29 -3.56 -14.05
N ASN A 64 -18.34 -4.43 -13.04
CA ASN A 64 -19.30 -5.55 -12.98
C ASN A 64 -20.48 -5.33 -12.00
N SER A 65 -20.57 -4.17 -11.35
CA SER A 65 -21.62 -3.86 -10.37
C SER A 65 -22.15 -2.44 -10.56
N PRO A 66 -23.38 -2.15 -10.10
CA PRO A 66 -23.91 -0.80 -10.14
C PRO A 66 -22.96 0.17 -9.45
N PHE A 67 -22.87 1.38 -9.99
CA PHE A 67 -21.96 2.42 -9.50
C PHE A 67 -22.13 2.62 -8.00
N ASN A 68 -21.04 2.42 -7.26
CA ASN A 68 -20.99 2.66 -5.84
C ASN A 68 -19.82 3.60 -5.54
N LEU A 69 -20.15 4.74 -4.92
CA LEU A 69 -19.17 5.79 -4.62
C LEU A 69 -18.09 5.27 -3.66
N SER A 70 -18.46 4.45 -2.67
CA SER A 70 -17.52 3.96 -1.67
C SER A 70 -16.48 3.00 -2.25
N THR A 71 -16.90 2.08 -3.13
CA THR A 71 -15.95 1.18 -3.82
C THR A 71 -15.03 1.94 -4.75
N THR A 72 -15.53 2.98 -5.40
CA THR A 72 -14.74 3.86 -6.27
C THR A 72 -13.66 4.59 -5.48
N ILE A 73 -14.02 5.19 -4.34
CA ILE A 73 -13.07 5.88 -3.46
C ILE A 73 -12.00 4.91 -2.95
N VAL A 74 -12.40 3.72 -2.50
CA VAL A 74 -11.46 2.72 -1.97
C VAL A 74 -10.54 2.17 -3.05
N ALA A 75 -11.06 1.93 -4.27
CA ALA A 75 -10.24 1.51 -5.40
C ALA A 75 -9.21 2.60 -5.77
N ALA A 76 -9.64 3.85 -5.85
CA ALA A 76 -8.74 4.99 -6.10
C ALA A 76 -7.67 5.12 -5.01
N LEU A 77 -8.04 4.97 -3.74
CA LEU A 77 -7.11 5.00 -2.60
C LEU A 77 -6.06 3.88 -2.70
N CYS A 78 -6.46 2.65 -3.04
CA CYS A 78 -5.54 1.54 -3.27
C CYS A 78 -4.55 1.82 -4.41
N LEU A 79 -5.01 2.44 -5.51
CA LEU A 79 -4.13 2.81 -6.62
C LEU A 79 -3.13 3.92 -6.22
N ILE A 80 -3.58 4.92 -5.45
CA ILE A 80 -2.72 5.98 -4.92
C ILE A 80 -1.65 5.37 -3.99
N LEU A 81 -2.06 4.51 -3.04
CA LEU A 81 -1.14 3.82 -2.14
C LEU A 81 -0.11 2.99 -2.91
N THR A 82 -0.55 2.29 -3.96
CA THR A 82 0.34 1.51 -4.84
C THR A 82 1.42 2.40 -5.45
N ALA A 83 1.06 3.57 -5.98
CA ALA A 83 2.02 4.53 -6.52
C ALA A 83 2.98 5.07 -5.44
N VAL A 84 2.47 5.32 -4.23
CA VAL A 84 3.30 5.76 -3.08
C VAL A 84 4.31 4.69 -2.69
N PHE A 85 3.93 3.41 -2.65
CA PHE A 85 4.86 2.32 -2.33
C PHE A 85 5.90 2.07 -3.43
N ILE A 86 5.56 2.30 -4.71
CA ILE A 86 6.57 2.31 -5.78
C ILE A 86 7.60 3.42 -5.51
N TRP A 87 7.14 4.63 -5.22
CA TRP A 87 8.02 5.77 -4.95
C TRP A 87 8.90 5.54 -3.71
N GLN A 88 8.33 5.08 -2.60
CA GLN A 88 9.05 4.72 -1.38
C GLN A 88 10.07 3.62 -1.63
N GLY A 89 9.73 2.60 -2.43
CA GLY A 89 10.65 1.51 -2.77
C GLY A 89 11.90 2.03 -3.49
N ILE A 90 11.73 2.98 -4.42
CA ILE A 90 12.85 3.64 -5.11
C ILE A 90 13.68 4.47 -4.15
N GLN A 91 13.05 5.22 -3.24
CA GLN A 91 13.73 6.07 -2.25
C GLN A 91 14.49 5.26 -1.19
N LEU A 92 13.98 4.08 -0.84
CA LEU A 92 14.64 3.18 0.11
C LEU A 92 15.85 2.49 -0.51
N TRP A 93 15.92 2.35 -1.83
CA TRP A 93 17.09 1.77 -2.48
C TRP A 93 18.30 2.70 -2.34
N PRO A 94 19.36 2.29 -1.64
CA PRO A 94 20.60 3.06 -1.60
C PRO A 94 21.22 3.04 -3.01
N LEU A 95 21.47 4.23 -3.56
CA LEU A 95 22.29 4.42 -4.75
C LEU A 95 23.75 4.01 -4.47
#